data_AF-A0A2D5WSP8-F1
#
_entry.id   AF-A0A2D5WSP8-F1
#
_cell.length_a   1.000
_cell.length_b   1.000
_cell.length_c   1.000
_cell.angle_alpha   90.00
_cell.angle_beta   90.00
_cell.angle_gamma   90.00
#
_symmetry.space_group_name_H-M   'P 1'
#
loop_
_entity.id
_entity.type
_entity.pdbx_description
1 polymer ?
#
loop_
_entity_poly.entity_id
_entity_poly.type
_entity_poly.pdbx_seq_one_letter_code
_entity_poly.pdbx_strand_id
1 'polypeptide(L)'
;MQTLSRTYEEKRRHMRMQIDAPAQLITNDGVTQQVTCIDLSSHGIQLESHTALKNGDLADFVLAPGSGPVTPLQARIRVCRVREIAPQVFRAGATFESLQ
;
A
#
# COMPACT_ATOMS: atom_id res chain seq x y z
N MET A 1 22.55 -34.95 -14.56
CA MET A 1 22.11 -33.54 -14.61
C MET A 1 20.75 -33.47 -13.92
N GLN A 2 20.66 -32.90 -12.72
CA GLN A 2 19.37 -32.66 -12.06
C GLN A 2 18.94 -31.23 -12.39
N THR A 3 17.92 -31.11 -13.24
CA THR A 3 17.32 -29.84 -13.59
C THR A 3 16.60 -29.30 -12.35
N LEU A 4 17.19 -28.31 -11.69
CA LEU A 4 16.55 -27.54 -10.62
C LEU A 4 15.43 -26.69 -11.22
N SER A 5 14.33 -27.32 -11.60
CA SER A 5 13.07 -26.61 -11.86
C SER A 5 12.58 -26.10 -10.51
N ARG A 6 12.95 -24.87 -10.15
CA ARG A 6 12.22 -24.13 -9.11
C ARG A 6 10.79 -23.98 -9.61
N THR A 7 9.89 -24.81 -9.11
CA THR A 7 8.45 -24.66 -9.33
C THR A 7 8.07 -23.28 -8.77
N TYR A 8 7.80 -22.34 -9.67
CA TYR A 8 7.33 -21.03 -9.29
C TYR A 8 5.90 -21.18 -8.78
N GLU A 9 5.72 -21.00 -7.47
CA GLU A 9 4.40 -20.89 -6.88
C GLU A 9 4.05 -19.41 -6.74
N GLU A 10 3.06 -18.97 -7.50
CA GLU A 10 2.45 -17.67 -7.31
C GLU A 10 1.79 -17.62 -5.92
N LYS A 11 2.31 -16.74 -5.06
CA LYS A 11 1.80 -16.59 -3.69
C LYS A 11 0.69 -15.56 -3.59
N ARG A 12 0.58 -14.65 -4.56
CA ARG A 12 -0.41 -13.57 -4.56
C ARG A 12 -1.67 -14.00 -5.30
N ARG A 13 -2.81 -13.74 -4.68
CA ARG A 13 -4.13 -14.01 -5.27
C ARG A 13 -4.61 -12.91 -6.22
N HIS A 14 -3.96 -11.74 -6.20
CA HIS A 14 -4.38 -10.56 -6.97
C HIS A 14 -3.19 -9.90 -7.65
N MET A 15 -3.36 -9.59 -8.94
CA MET A 15 -2.42 -8.80 -9.73
C MET A 15 -2.25 -7.41 -9.11
N ARG A 16 -1.02 -6.89 -9.15
CA ARG A 16 -0.67 -5.56 -8.65
C ARG A 16 -0.25 -4.65 -9.80
N MET A 17 -0.88 -3.50 -9.89
CA MET A 17 -0.50 -2.41 -10.78
C MET A 17 0.53 -1.54 -10.08
N GLN A 18 1.67 -1.29 -10.74
CA GLN A 18 2.63 -0.26 -10.31
C GLN A 18 2.09 1.10 -10.73
N ILE A 19 2.05 2.06 -9.80
CA ILE A 19 1.39 3.36 -10.05
C ILE A 19 2.20 4.57 -9.61
N ASP A 20 3.09 4.45 -8.63
CA ASP A 20 3.95 5.54 -8.12
C ASP A 20 3.22 6.89 -8.02
N ALA A 21 2.18 6.94 -7.19
CA ALA A 21 1.26 8.07 -7.14
C ALA A 21 1.12 8.66 -5.73
N PRO A 22 1.01 9.99 -5.60
CA PRO A 22 0.82 10.64 -4.30
C PRO A 22 -0.53 10.25 -3.69
N ALA A 23 -0.52 10.01 -2.39
CA ALA A 23 -1.69 9.64 -1.61
C ALA A 23 -1.61 10.17 -0.19
N GLN A 24 -2.73 10.06 0.54
CA GLN A 24 -2.82 10.48 1.93
C GLN A 24 -3.21 9.30 2.81
N LEU A 25 -2.61 9.25 4.00
CA LEU A 25 -3.08 8.44 5.11
C LEU A 25 -3.58 9.35 6.22
N ILE A 26 -4.77 9.05 6.72
CA ILE A 26 -5.36 9.68 7.89
C ILE A 26 -5.41 8.61 8.98
N THR A 27 -4.55 8.75 9.98
CA THR A 27 -4.46 7.79 11.09
C THR A 27 -5.68 7.94 12.03
N ASN A 28 -5.91 6.94 12.89
CA ASN A 28 -7.06 6.95 13.81
C ASN A 28 -7.11 8.13 14.79
N ASP A 29 -5.96 8.75 15.09
CA ASP A 29 -5.85 9.97 15.90
C ASP A 29 -6.04 11.26 15.07
N GLY A 30 -6.41 11.14 13.79
CA GLY A 30 -6.72 12.24 12.89
C GLY A 30 -5.51 12.88 12.22
N VAL A 31 -4.30 12.35 12.43
CA VAL A 31 -3.09 12.88 11.80
C VAL A 31 -3.09 12.50 10.32
N THR A 32 -3.01 13.53 9.46
CA THR A 32 -2.87 13.34 8.02
C THR A 32 -1.40 13.36 7.63
N GLN A 33 -0.94 12.34 6.92
CA GLN A 33 0.41 12.26 6.39
C GLN A 33 0.39 11.97 4.88
N GLN A 34 1.33 12.58 4.16
CA GLN A 34 1.55 12.31 2.75
C GLN A 34 2.36 11.02 2.60
N VAL A 35 1.94 10.19 1.66
CA VAL A 35 2.60 8.94 1.29
C VAL A 35 2.62 8.78 -0.22
N THR A 36 3.44 7.87 -0.71
CA THR A 36 3.39 7.46 -2.11
C THR A 36 2.82 6.05 -2.20
N CYS A 37 1.77 5.86 -2.99
CA CYS A 37 1.28 4.53 -3.33
C CYS A 37 2.15 3.97 -4.45
N ILE A 38 2.91 2.92 -4.13
CA ILE A 38 3.87 2.31 -5.05
C ILE A 38 3.18 1.29 -5.94
N ASP A 39 2.38 0.42 -5.32
CA ASP A 39 1.56 -0.55 -6.02
C ASP A 39 0.18 -0.71 -5.40
N LEU A 40 -0.79 -1.07 -6.23
CA LEU A 40 -2.15 -1.37 -5.79
C LEU A 40 -2.67 -2.63 -6.46
N SER A 41 -3.60 -3.30 -5.79
CA SER A 41 -4.40 -4.40 -6.30
C SER A 41 -5.85 -4.20 -5.86
N SER A 42 -6.73 -5.13 -6.22
CA SER A 42 -8.10 -5.10 -5.71
C SER A 42 -8.24 -5.34 -4.19
N HIS A 43 -7.20 -5.80 -3.49
CA HIS A 43 -7.29 -6.20 -2.07
C HIS A 43 -6.28 -5.49 -1.16
N GLY A 44 -5.42 -4.66 -1.71
CA GLY A 44 -4.40 -4.00 -0.91
C GLY A 44 -3.39 -3.23 -1.73
N ILE A 45 -2.51 -2.57 -1.00
CA ILE A 45 -1.59 -1.56 -1.49
C ILE A 45 -0.21 -1.74 -0.88
N GLN A 46 0.77 -1.15 -1.54
CA GLN A 46 2.08 -0.86 -0.98
C GLN A 46 2.30 0.66 -0.95
N LEU A 47 2.75 1.16 0.20
CA LEU A 47 2.96 2.56 0.48
C LEU A 47 4.43 2.81 0.83
N GLU A 48 4.92 3.97 0.44
CA GLU A 48 6.14 4.57 0.96
C GLU A 48 5.80 5.79 1.83
N SER A 49 6.43 5.87 3.00
CA SER A 49 6.20 6.96 3.97
C SER A 49 7.52 7.43 4.57
N HIS A 50 7.55 8.70 4.96
CA HIS A 50 8.66 9.31 5.73
C HIS A 50 8.40 9.29 7.25
N THR A 51 7.30 8.68 7.67
CA THR A 51 6.95 8.47 9.07
C THR A 51 6.73 6.98 9.30
N ALA A 52 7.22 6.50 10.44
CA ALA A 52 7.13 5.09 10.79
C ALA A 52 5.67 4.67 10.99
N LEU A 53 5.23 3.69 10.20
CA LEU A 53 3.97 2.97 10.39
C LEU A 53 4.21 1.73 11.23
N LYS A 54 3.18 1.20 11.89
CA LYS A 54 3.25 -0.05 12.65
C LYS A 54 2.35 -1.12 12.03
N ASN A 55 2.77 -2.38 12.16
CA ASN A 55 1.91 -3.50 11.80
C ASN A 55 0.66 -3.47 12.69
N GLY A 56 -0.50 -3.64 12.07
CA GLY A 56 -1.81 -3.58 12.72
C GLY A 56 -2.46 -2.21 12.69
N ASP A 57 -1.74 -1.13 12.34
CA ASP A 57 -2.30 0.21 12.25
C ASP A 57 -3.47 0.25 11.28
N LEU A 58 -4.52 0.95 11.70
CA LEU A 58 -5.67 1.27 10.88
C LEU A 58 -5.60 2.75 10.49
N ALA A 59 -5.88 3.01 9.22
CA ALA A 59 -5.91 4.37 8.68
C ALA A 59 -6.91 4.44 7.53
N ASP A 60 -7.42 5.63 7.28
CA ASP A 60 -8.15 5.93 6.06
C ASP A 60 -7.13 6.35 4.99
N PHE A 61 -7.24 5.76 3.82
CA PHE A 61 -6.36 5.96 2.68
C PHE A 61 -7.11 6.67 1.58
N VAL A 62 -6.50 7.71 1.02
CA VAL A 62 -7.03 8.45 -0.13
C VAL A 62 -5.97 8.51 -1.20
N LEU A 63 -6.21 7.85 -2.33
CA LEU A 63 -5.42 7.99 -3.54
C LEU A 63 -6.10 9.00 -4.45
N ALA A 64 -5.43 10.13 -4.66
CA ALA A 64 -5.92 11.15 -5.57
C ALA A 64 -5.93 10.58 -7.00
N PRO A 65 -7.00 10.82 -7.77
CA PRO A 65 -7.01 10.51 -9.18
C PRO A 65 -5.98 11.41 -9.88
N GLY A 66 -5.36 10.91 -10.95
CA GLY A 66 -4.57 11.75 -11.85
C GLY A 66 -5.43 12.78 -12.59
N SER A 67 -4.94 13.31 -13.71
CA SER A 67 -5.74 14.21 -14.55
C SER A 67 -6.88 13.45 -15.26
N GLY A 68 -8.10 13.54 -14.71
CA GLY A 68 -9.30 12.97 -15.33
C GLY A 68 -10.51 12.92 -14.39
N PRO A 69 -11.71 12.60 -14.91
CA PRO A 69 -12.95 12.55 -14.14
C PRO A 69 -13.09 11.23 -13.34
N VAL A 70 -11.99 10.76 -12.74
CA VAL A 70 -11.96 9.50 -11.99
C VAL A 70 -12.21 9.80 -10.52
N THR A 71 -13.13 9.05 -9.89
CA THR A 71 -13.35 9.16 -8.44
C THR A 71 -12.08 8.75 -7.69
N PRO A 72 -11.63 9.51 -6.68
CA PRO A 72 -10.54 9.09 -5.82
C PRO A 72 -10.81 7.71 -5.22
N LEU A 73 -9.77 6.87 -5.12
CA LEU A 73 -9.90 5.64 -4.34
C LEU A 73 -9.80 6.00 -2.86
N GLN A 74 -10.87 5.71 -2.12
CA GLN A 74 -10.95 5.88 -0.68
C GLN A 74 -11.16 4.52 -0.03
N ALA A 75 -10.37 4.21 0.98
CA ALA A 75 -10.42 2.91 1.64
C ALA A 75 -9.98 2.98 3.10
N ARG A 76 -10.61 2.16 3.94
CA ARG A 76 -10.07 1.81 5.25
C ARG A 76 -9.02 0.74 5.06
N ILE A 77 -7.80 0.95 5.56
CA ILE A 77 -6.71 0.00 5.40
C ILE A 77 -6.18 -0.52 6.73
N ARG A 78 -5.60 -1.71 6.70
CA ARG A 78 -4.80 -2.28 7.79
C ARG A 78 -3.38 -2.54 7.34
N VAL A 79 -2.41 -1.94 8.02
CA VAL A 79 -0.99 -2.19 7.78
C VAL A 79 -0.63 -3.61 8.21
N CYS A 80 -0.08 -4.41 7.30
CA CYS A 80 0.26 -5.81 7.58
C CYS A 80 1.76 -6.10 7.57
N ARG A 81 2.56 -5.20 7.00
CA ARG A 81 4.02 -5.32 6.97
C ARG A 81 4.66 -3.95 6.86
N VAL A 82 5.67 -3.65 7.66
CA VAL A 82 6.49 -2.44 7.54
C VAL A 82 7.96 -2.81 7.49
N ARG A 83 8.73 -2.09 6.67
CA ARG A 83 10.18 -2.17 6.60
C ARG A 83 10.76 -0.79 6.38
N GLU A 84 11.81 -0.43 7.11
CA GLU A 84 12.65 0.70 6.74
C GLU A 84 13.55 0.27 5.57
N ILE A 85 13.55 1.04 4.48
CA ILE A 85 14.33 0.75 3.26
C ILE A 85 15.51 1.70 3.08
N ALA A 86 15.46 2.86 3.73
CA ALA A 86 16.53 3.85 3.88
C ALA A 86 16.26 4.65 5.16
N PRO A 87 17.21 5.42 5.70
CA PRO A 87 16.99 6.20 6.92
C PRO A 87 15.74 7.08 6.82
N GLN A 88 14.76 6.83 7.70
CA GLN A 88 13.45 7.52 7.72
C GLN A 88 12.62 7.36 6.45
N VAL A 89 12.82 6.28 5.69
CA VAL A 89 11.97 5.90 4.55
C VAL A 89 11.45 4.49 4.77
N PHE A 90 10.13 4.37 4.89
CA PHE A 90 9.45 3.13 5.22
C PHE A 90 8.63 2.65 4.05
N ARG A 91 8.74 1.35 3.76
CA ARG A 91 7.86 0.63 2.84
C ARG A 91 6.86 -0.20 3.64
N ALA A 92 5.58 0.10 3.49
CA ALA A 92 4.50 -0.59 4.16
C ALA A 92 3.59 -1.32 3.16
N GLY A 93 3.19 -2.55 3.48
CA GLY A 93 2.08 -3.24 2.83
C GLY A 93 0.83 -3.11 3.68
N ALA A 94 -0.31 -2.91 3.04
CA ALA A 94 -1.61 -2.85 3.72
C ALA A 94 -2.71 -3.57 2.91
N THR A 95 -3.72 -4.07 3.62
CA THR A 95 -4.93 -4.67 3.05
C THR A 95 -6.10 -3.70 3.17
N PHE A 96 -7.04 -3.77 2.23
CA PHE A 96 -8.31 -3.05 2.35
C PHE A 96 -9.22 -3.78 3.34
N GLU A 97 -9.70 -3.08 4.36
CA GLU A 97 -10.75 -3.56 5.27
C GLU A 97 -12.13 -3.20 4.71
N SER A 98 -12.26 -2.01 4.11
CA SER A 98 -13.44 -1.57 3.36
C SER A 98 -13.07 -0.54 2.30
N LEU A 99 -13.85 -0.49 1.22
CA LEU A 99 -13.82 0.57 0.22
C LEU A 99 -14.94 1.56 0.52
N GLN A 100 -14.71 2.85 0.28
CA GLN A 100 -15.68 3.92 0.48
C GLN A 100 -16.17 4.47 -0.87
#